data_AF-A0A2G8RVU9-F1
#
_entry.id   AF-A0A2G8RVU9-F1
#
_cell.length_a   1.000
_cell.length_b   1.000
_cell.length_c   1.000
_cell.angle_alpha   90.00
_cell.angle_beta   90.00
_cell.angle_gamma   90.00
#
_symmetry.space_group_name_H-M   'P 1'
#
loop_
_entity.id
_entity.type
_entity.pdbx_description
1 polymer ?
#
loop_
_entity_poly.entity_id
_entity_poly.type
_entity_poly.pdbx_seq_one_letter_code
_entity_poly.pdbx_strand_id
1 'polypeptide(L)'
;MPSQSHPIDYRRASKPFELIHVDLKSFPVPSYHKYQHEILLYDDYSSYAWSISLRTKDNALQSTRQWFSYVETQYGAKVIKWKSDSGGELKSHAFTNMLKDKGIEIIPSAPHIHQQNGCAE
;
A
#
# COMPACT_ATOMS: atom_id res chain seq x y z
N MET A 1 13.96 23.45 -15.41
CA MET A 1 14.44 23.17 -14.04
C MET A 1 14.92 21.73 -14.04
N PRO A 2 16.21 21.43 -13.79
CA PRO A 2 16.63 20.04 -13.68
C PRO A 2 16.00 19.42 -12.43
N SER A 3 15.36 18.27 -12.59
CA SER A 3 14.74 17.51 -11.50
C SER A 3 15.81 17.07 -10.51
N GLN A 4 15.75 17.57 -9.28
CA GLN A 4 16.55 17.03 -8.19
C GLN A 4 16.09 15.59 -7.94
N SER A 5 16.96 14.63 -8.21
CA SER A 5 16.81 13.25 -7.77
C SER A 5 16.96 13.23 -6.24
N HIS A 6 15.86 12.98 -5.54
CA HIS A 6 15.92 12.59 -4.15
C HIS A 6 16.62 11.22 -4.08
N PRO A 7 17.56 10.98 -3.13
CA PRO A 7 18.16 9.67 -2.98
C PRO A 7 17.05 8.67 -2.64
N ILE A 8 16.83 7.73 -3.55
CA ILE A 8 15.97 6.58 -3.28
C ILE A 8 16.71 5.75 -2.24
N ASP A 9 16.17 5.67 -1.02
CA ASP A 9 16.71 4.78 -0.01
C ASP A 9 16.36 3.34 -0.44
N TYR A 10 17.28 2.70 -1.17
CA TYR A 10 17.19 1.31 -1.62
C TYR A 10 17.33 0.30 -0.46
N ARG A 11 17.28 0.76 0.79
CA ARG A 11 17.44 -0.12 1.93
C ARG A 11 16.12 -0.83 2.17
N ARG A 12 16.19 -2.14 2.03
CA ARG A 12 15.15 -3.05 2.47
C ARG A 12 14.85 -2.79 3.95
N ALA A 13 13.58 -2.93 4.33
CA ALA A 13 13.13 -2.98 5.70
C ALA A 13 13.99 -3.98 6.51
N SER A 14 14.24 -3.66 7.78
CA SER A 14 15.07 -4.50 8.65
C SER A 14 14.26 -5.47 9.52
N LYS A 15 12.92 -5.36 9.50
CA LYS A 15 12.00 -6.22 10.25
C LYS A 15 10.63 -6.29 9.57
N PRO A 16 9.83 -7.34 9.85
CA PRO A 16 8.46 -7.44 9.34
C PRO A 16 7.62 -6.23 9.74
N PHE A 17 6.73 -5.81 8.85
CA PHE A 17 5.79 -4.68 9.00
C PHE A 17 6.45 -3.31 9.17
N GLU A 18 7.76 -3.18 8.95
CA GLU A 18 8.43 -1.88 8.99
C GLU A 18 8.05 -1.03 7.77
N LEU A 19 7.99 -1.62 6.58
CA LEU A 19 7.61 -0.94 5.35
C LEU A 19 6.62 -1.79 4.57
N ILE A 20 5.43 -1.23 4.36
CA ILE A 20 4.40 -1.84 3.52
C ILE A 20 4.28 -1.02 2.24
N HIS A 21 4.53 -1.67 1.11
CA HIS A 21 4.25 -1.12 -0.21
C HIS A 21 2.82 -1.45 -0.59
N VAL A 22 2.09 -0.45 -1.08
CA VAL A 22 0.66 -0.58 -1.35
C VAL A 22 0.32 -0.08 -2.74
N ASP A 23 -0.36 -0.95 -3.47
CA ASP A 23 -0.91 -0.63 -4.77
C ASP A 23 -2.41 -0.92 -4.82
N LEU A 24 -3.18 0.00 -5.40
CA LEU A 24 -4.59 -0.13 -5.69
C LEU A 24 -4.77 -0.25 -7.20
N LYS A 25 -5.12 -1.45 -7.64
CA LYS A 25 -5.37 -1.75 -9.05
C LYS A 25 -6.86 -1.67 -9.35
N SER A 26 -7.18 -1.18 -10.54
CA SER A 26 -8.54 -1.19 -11.08
C SER A 26 -8.56 -2.01 -12.35
N PHE A 27 -9.55 -2.89 -12.46
CA PHE A 27 -9.71 -3.76 -13.61
C PHE A 27 -10.84 -3.25 -14.52
N PRO A 28 -10.68 -3.35 -15.85
CA PRO A 28 -11.70 -2.90 -16.80
C PRO A 28 -12.95 -3.78 -16.76
N VAL A 29 -12.81 -5.04 -16.37
CA VAL A 29 -13.90 -6.03 -16.30
C VAL A 29 -14.02 -6.53 -14.86
N PRO A 30 -15.22 -6.50 -14.27
CA PRO A 30 -15.43 -7.04 -12.93
C PRO A 30 -15.34 -8.57 -12.94
N SER A 31 -14.87 -9.14 -11.83
CA SER A 31 -14.86 -10.59 -11.62
C SER A 31 -16.27 -11.18 -11.59
N TYR A 32 -16.38 -12.52 -11.57
CA TYR A 32 -17.65 -13.21 -11.43
C TYR A 32 -18.48 -12.69 -10.22
N HIS A 33 -17.79 -12.45 -9.10
CA HIS A 33 -18.40 -11.91 -7.88
C HIS A 33 -18.51 -10.38 -7.87
N LYS A 34 -18.29 -9.70 -8.99
CA LYS A 34 -18.36 -8.23 -9.16
C LYS A 34 -17.30 -7.43 -8.40
N TYR A 35 -16.11 -8.00 -8.20
CA TYR A 35 -14.95 -7.23 -7.74
C TYR A 35 -14.27 -6.56 -8.93
N GLN A 36 -13.95 -5.27 -8.82
CA GLN A 36 -13.35 -4.48 -9.90
C GLN A 36 -12.04 -3.79 -9.48
N HIS A 37 -11.69 -3.85 -8.19
CA HIS A 37 -10.45 -3.28 -7.69
C HIS A 37 -9.75 -4.28 -6.76
N GLU A 38 -8.47 -4.08 -6.55
CA GLU A 38 -7.66 -4.90 -5.66
C GLU A 38 -6.63 -4.05 -4.94
N ILE A 39 -6.54 -4.20 -3.62
CA ILE A 39 -5.43 -3.68 -2.83
C ILE A 39 -4.38 -4.78 -2.73
N LEU A 40 -3.17 -4.49 -3.17
CA LEU A 40 -2.00 -5.30 -2.92
C LEU A 40 -1.19 -4.63 -1.79
N LEU A 41 -0.97 -5.36 -0.70
CA LEU A 41 -0.15 -4.96 0.44
C LEU A 41 1.06 -5.87 0.47
N TYR A 42 2.25 -5.32 0.23
CA TYR A 42 3.49 -6.07 0.16
C TYR A 42 4.41 -5.67 1.32
N ASP A 43 4.78 -6.64 2.16
CA ASP A 43 5.77 -6.43 3.21
C ASP A 43 7.18 -6.52 2.65
N ASP A 44 7.91 -5.40 2.73
CA ASP A 44 9.23 -5.27 2.12
C ASP A 44 10.27 -6.24 2.72
N TYR A 45 10.17 -6.54 4.02
CA TYR A 45 11.11 -7.42 4.72
C TYR A 45 10.88 -8.90 4.35
N SER A 46 9.67 -9.41 4.55
CA SER A 46 9.34 -10.84 4.38
C SER A 46 9.00 -11.23 2.95
N SER A 47 8.78 -10.26 2.06
CA SER A 47 8.19 -10.48 0.73
C SER A 47 6.80 -11.11 0.75
N TYR A 48 6.13 -11.14 1.90
CA TYR A 48 4.76 -11.61 2.02
C TYR A 48 3.80 -10.56 1.46
N ALA A 49 2.78 -11.02 0.73
CA ALA A 49 1.77 -10.16 0.13
C ALA A 49 0.37 -10.54 0.58
N TRP A 50 -0.46 -9.54 0.85
CA TRP A 50 -1.90 -9.69 1.01
C TRP A 50 -2.60 -9.04 -0.18
N SER A 51 -3.56 -9.75 -0.75
CA SER A 51 -4.47 -9.24 -1.78
C SER A 51 -5.87 -9.13 -1.21
N ILE A 52 -6.51 -7.98 -1.43
CA ILE A 52 -7.90 -7.73 -1.00
C ILE A 52 -8.70 -7.24 -2.19
N SER A 53 -9.64 -8.07 -2.67
CA SER A 53 -10.57 -7.69 -3.75
C SER A 53 -11.68 -6.77 -3.24
N LEU A 54 -11.95 -5.70 -3.98
CA LEU A 54 -12.95 -4.68 -3.65
C LEU A 54 -13.98 -4.52 -4.79
N ARG A 55 -15.25 -4.32 -4.42
CA ARG A 55 -16.33 -4.04 -5.38
C ARG A 55 -16.27 -2.58 -5.82
N THR A 56 -15.95 -1.69 -4.90
CA THR A 56 -15.82 -0.24 -5.12
C THR A 56 -14.54 0.27 -4.45
N LYS A 57 -13.96 1.35 -4.97
CA LYS A 57 -12.77 1.98 -4.39
C LYS A 57 -13.01 2.51 -2.96
N ASP A 58 -14.23 2.94 -2.64
CA ASP A 58 -14.62 3.40 -1.31
C ASP A 58 -14.47 2.32 -0.21
N ASN A 59 -14.50 1.04 -0.59
CA ASN A 59 -14.27 -0.05 0.37
C ASN A 59 -12.80 -0.14 0.83
N ALA A 60 -11.86 0.51 0.13
CA ALA A 60 -10.44 0.40 0.43
C ALA A 60 -10.11 0.83 1.86
N LEU A 61 -10.71 1.94 2.33
CA LEU A 61 -10.49 2.43 3.69
C LEU A 61 -10.86 1.38 4.75
N GLN A 62 -12.06 0.80 4.63
CA GLN A 62 -12.55 -0.19 5.59
C GLN A 62 -11.74 -1.48 5.53
N SER A 63 -11.44 -1.97 4.33
CA SER A 63 -10.62 -3.17 4.12
C SER A 63 -9.22 -3.00 4.69
N THR A 64 -8.59 -1.85 4.51
CA THR A 64 -7.28 -1.56 5.12
C THR A 64 -7.37 -1.48 6.65
N ARG A 65 -8.44 -0.92 7.23
CA ARG A 65 -8.63 -0.95 8.70
C ARG A 65 -8.67 -2.38 9.24
N GLN A 66 -9.44 -3.24 8.57
CA GLN A 66 -9.55 -4.65 8.94
C GLN A 66 -8.21 -5.36 8.80
N TRP A 67 -7.45 -5.06 7.75
CA TRP A 67 -6.11 -5.59 7.57
C TRP A 67 -5.15 -5.16 8.69
N PHE A 68 -5.17 -3.90 9.13
CA PHE A 68 -4.38 -3.48 10.30
C PHE A 68 -4.75 -4.29 11.55
N SER A 69 -6.05 -4.45 11.84
CA SER A 69 -6.50 -5.26 12.98
C SER A 69 -6.07 -6.72 12.86
N TYR A 70 -6.09 -7.29 11.66
CA TYR A 70 -5.57 -8.62 11.38
C TYR A 70 -4.07 -8.70 11.67
N VAL A 71 -3.28 -7.73 11.20
CA VAL A 71 -1.83 -7.67 11.45
C VAL A 71 -1.52 -7.62 12.94
N GLU A 72 -2.22 -6.73 13.66
CA GLU A 72 -2.08 -6.56 15.11
C GLU A 72 -2.42 -7.86 15.86
N THR A 73 -3.46 -8.58 15.44
CA THR A 73 -3.94 -9.79 16.12
C THR A 73 -3.09 -11.02 15.80
N GLN A 74 -2.78 -11.26 14.53
CA GLN A 74 -2.12 -12.50 14.09
C GLN A 74 -0.60 -12.47 14.26
N TYR A 75 0.02 -11.30 14.14
CA TYR A 75 1.47 -11.17 14.18
C TYR A 75 1.97 -10.38 15.39
N GLY A 76 1.08 -9.79 16.19
CA GLY A 76 1.47 -8.93 17.31
C GLY A 76 2.29 -7.71 16.86
N ALA A 77 2.14 -7.28 15.61
CA ALA A 77 2.96 -6.27 14.99
C ALA A 77 2.16 -5.00 14.66
N LYS A 78 2.88 -3.89 14.50
CA LYS A 78 2.33 -2.62 14.02
C LYS A 78 3.09 -2.19 12.78
N VAL A 79 2.34 -1.70 11.80
CA VAL A 79 2.93 -1.13 10.59
C VAL A 79 3.60 0.20 10.94
N ILE A 80 4.83 0.39 10.48
CA ILE A 80 5.61 1.60 10.79
C ILE A 80 5.57 2.60 9.64
N LYS A 81 5.80 2.14 8.41
CA LYS A 81 5.84 2.98 7.21
C LYS A 81 4.92 2.45 6.13
N TRP A 82 4.28 3.38 5.43
CA TRP A 82 3.33 3.11 4.37
C TRP A 82 3.76 3.83 3.10
N LYS A 83 4.07 3.06 2.05
CA LYS A 83 4.45 3.59 0.74
C LYS A 83 3.39 3.23 -0.27
N SER A 84 2.82 4.21 -0.96
CA SER A 84 1.76 3.97 -1.95
C SER A 84 2.11 4.59 -3.30
N ASP A 85 2.07 3.75 -4.34
CA ASP A 85 2.35 4.16 -5.72
C ASP A 85 1.13 4.70 -6.45
N SER A 86 -0.07 4.40 -5.95
CA SER A 86 -1.31 4.62 -6.70
C SER A 86 -1.81 6.08 -6.66
N GLY A 87 -2.45 6.48 -7.76
CA GLY A 87 -3.09 7.79 -7.90
C GLY A 87 -4.32 7.96 -7.02
N GLY A 88 -4.39 9.09 -6.30
CA GLY A 88 -5.62 9.70 -5.77
C GLY A 88 -6.31 9.05 -4.56
N GLU A 89 -6.60 7.76 -4.58
CA GLU A 89 -7.65 7.17 -3.73
C GLU A 89 -7.16 6.79 -2.34
N LEU A 90 -5.96 6.22 -2.29
CA LEU A 90 -5.19 6.08 -1.05
C LEU A 90 -4.69 7.43 -0.53
N LYS A 91 -4.93 8.53 -1.27
CA LYS A 91 -4.62 9.91 -0.88
C LYS A 91 -5.84 10.67 -0.34
N SER A 92 -7.01 10.02 -0.17
CA SER A 92 -8.16 10.69 0.44
C SER A 92 -7.81 11.17 1.86
N HIS A 93 -8.44 12.27 2.29
CA HIS A 93 -8.20 12.85 3.62
C HIS A 93 -8.54 11.85 4.74
N ALA A 94 -9.59 11.05 4.56
CA ALA A 94 -9.97 10.01 5.51
C ALA A 94 -8.92 8.91 5.63
N PHE A 95 -8.33 8.47 4.51
CA PHE A 95 -7.28 7.46 4.51
C PHE A 95 -5.99 7.98 5.13
N THR A 96 -5.60 9.20 4.76
CA THR A 96 -4.44 9.88 5.34
C THR A 96 -4.58 10.06 6.85
N ASN A 97 -5.76 10.49 7.32
CA ASN A 97 -6.04 10.64 8.75
C ASN A 97 -5.96 9.31 9.48
N MET A 98 -6.47 8.22 8.90
CA MET A 98 -6.38 6.89 9.48
C MET A 98 -4.92 6.45 9.68
N LEU A 99 -4.05 6.68 8.70
CA LEU A 99 -2.62 6.35 8.82
C LEU A 99 -1.95 7.19 9.91
N LYS A 100 -2.25 8.50 9.96
CA LYS A 100 -1.73 9.42 10.97
C LYS A 100 -2.19 9.08 12.39
N ASP A 101 -3.46 8.72 12.56
CA ASP A 101 -4.05 8.31 13.84
C ASP A 101 -3.36 7.06 14.41
N LYS A 102 -2.93 6.15 13.53
CA LYS A 102 -2.10 4.99 13.89
C LYS A 102 -0.61 5.31 14.08
N GLY A 103 -0.18 6.55 13.84
CA GLY A 103 1.23 6.97 13.92
C GLY A 103 2.11 6.44 12.79
N ILE A 104 1.52 6.08 11.64
CA ILE A 104 2.23 5.49 10.51
C ILE A 104 2.89 6.59 9.66
N GLU A 105 4.17 6.43 9.36
CA GLU A 105 4.91 7.32 8.45
C GLU A 105 4.48 7.07 7.00
N ILE A 106 4.00 8.11 6.31
CA ILE A 106 3.58 8.03 4.91
C ILE A 106 4.79 8.40 4.04
N ILE A 107 5.28 7.45 3.25
CA ILE A 107 6.36 7.67 2.29
C ILE A 107 5.74 8.08 0.95
N PRO A 108 6.07 9.26 0.41
CA PRO A 108 5.64 9.64 -0.93
C PRO A 108 6.35 8.77 -1.99
N SER A 109 5.60 8.21 -2.94
CA SER A 109 6.23 7.61 -4.13
C SER A 109 6.95 8.68 -4.95
N ALA A 110 8.11 8.31 -5.49
CA ALA A 110 8.86 9.17 -6.40
C ALA A 110 8.03 9.45 -7.67
N PRO A 111 8.10 10.67 -8.23
CA PRO A 111 7.39 10.95 -9.47
C PRO A 111 7.96 10.08 -10.60
N HIS A 112 7.10 9.19 -11.12
CA HIS A 112 7.17 8.57 -12.43
C HIS A 112 8.44 7.76 -12.75
N ILE A 113 8.56 6.55 -12.18
CA ILE A 113 9.42 5.50 -12.76
C ILE A 113 8.61 4.20 -12.85
N HIS A 114 7.82 4.08 -13.92
CA HIS A 114 7.07 2.85 -14.28
C HIS A 114 7.97 1.61 -14.51
N GLN A 115 9.30 1.79 -14.53
CA GLN A 115 10.25 0.77 -14.97
C GLN A 115 10.78 -0.19 -13.90
N GLN A 116 10.31 -0.13 -12.65
CA GLN A 116 10.82 -1.01 -11.59
C GLN A 116 9.81 -2.04 -11.05
N ASN A 117 8.64 -2.19 -11.69
CA ASN A 117 7.73 -3.32 -11.39
C ASN A 117 8.24 -4.69 -11.89
N GLY A 118 9.48 -4.77 -12.40
CA GLY A 118 10.10 -6.01 -12.90
C GLY A 118 10.49 -7.05 -11.82
N CYS A 119 9.92 -6.97 -10.61
CA CYS A 119 10.05 -8.02 -9.61
C CYS A 119 8.67 -8.53 -9.15
N ALA A 120 7.67 -8.42 -10.03
CA ALA A 120 6.32 -8.96 -9.84
C ALA A 120 5.80 -9.68 -11.12
N GLU A 121 6.72 -10.17 -11.95
CA GLU A 121 6.49 -11.22 -12.96
C GLU A 121 7.30 -12.47 -12.58
#